data_AF-A0A7M7NA11-F1
#
_entry.id   AF-A0A7M7NA11-F1
#
_cell.length_a   1.000
_cell.length_b   1.000
_cell.length_c   1.000
_cell.angle_alpha   90.00
_cell.angle_beta   90.00
_cell.angle_gamma   90.00
#
_symmetry.space_group_name_H-M   'P 1'
#
loop_
_entity.id
_entity.type
_entity.pdbx_description
1 polymer ?
#
loop_
_entity_poly.entity_id
_entity_poly.type
_entity_poly.pdbx_seq_one_letter_code
_entity_poly.pdbx_strand_id
1 'polypeptide(L)'
;MVFRYNYVTSDIGHVQTKGRSRAKFNGKIFVIVNSDLQLQDRELKNIIRVEMMNKVVKSIADSTLVNQKAFDDRILMEQKNDQKERQREKDRARITKANKVEKSGVVLHCIKCFKESCCLDDIRSIRNQHHVVTSDLFLDKMKLIDLKKQPIIDGFTHQQKIHCGNCQHKWGTMVVYQQQELPLIAIKNFTLKDDKGKKWFPKAWKDVPFVISSIDMDDLGKQNNFSEAENPEGSQQEKGEIEEDDGLIEYPNIMQIEE
;
A
#
# COMPACT_ATOMS: atom_id res chain seq x y z
N MET A 1 -1.21 -27.26 -19.25
CA MET A 1 -2.32 -27.67 -18.36
C MET A 1 -2.39 -26.67 -17.22
N VAL A 2 -3.59 -26.25 -16.80
CA VAL A 2 -3.78 -25.29 -15.70
C VAL A 2 -4.81 -25.83 -14.71
N PHE A 3 -4.50 -25.75 -13.42
CA PHE A 3 -5.41 -26.11 -12.34
C PHE A 3 -5.79 -24.86 -11.54
N ARG A 4 -7.06 -24.74 -11.18
CA ARG A 4 -7.59 -23.74 -10.26
C ARG A 4 -8.25 -24.46 -9.11
N TYR A 5 -7.66 -24.39 -7.92
CA TYR A 5 -8.15 -25.09 -6.73
C TYR A 5 -8.87 -24.11 -5.80
N ASN A 6 -10.17 -24.30 -5.61
CA ASN A 6 -11.06 -23.41 -4.84
C ASN A 6 -10.91 -21.92 -5.21
N TYR A 7 -10.63 -21.65 -6.49
CA TYR A 7 -10.26 -20.32 -6.94
C TYR A 7 -10.99 -19.93 -8.24
N VAL A 8 -12.09 -19.19 -8.08
CA VAL A 8 -12.89 -18.64 -9.18
C VAL A 8 -12.88 -17.11 -9.12
N THR A 9 -12.50 -16.48 -10.24
CA THR A 9 -12.28 -15.03 -10.38
C THR A 9 -13.44 -14.37 -11.13
N SER A 10 -13.19 -13.28 -11.86
CA SER A 10 -14.11 -12.71 -12.85
C SER A 10 -13.96 -13.40 -14.21
N ASP A 11 -14.86 -13.06 -15.12
CA ASP A 11 -14.84 -13.36 -16.56
C ASP A 11 -13.52 -12.95 -17.23
N ILE A 12 -12.97 -11.76 -16.90
CA ILE A 12 -11.63 -11.35 -17.37
C ILE A 12 -10.56 -12.32 -16.89
N GLY A 13 -10.59 -12.68 -15.60
CA GLY A 13 -9.65 -13.65 -15.03
C GLY A 13 -9.77 -15.03 -15.68
N HIS A 14 -10.99 -15.47 -15.98
CA HIS A 14 -11.25 -16.70 -16.72
C HIS A 14 -10.59 -16.69 -18.11
N VAL A 15 -10.76 -15.62 -18.90
CA VAL A 15 -10.12 -15.47 -20.22
C VAL A 15 -8.60 -15.47 -20.11
N GLN A 16 -8.04 -14.73 -19.14
CA GLN A 16 -6.59 -14.70 -18.92
C GLN A 16 -6.03 -16.07 -18.54
N THR A 17 -6.72 -16.82 -17.68
CA THR A 17 -6.33 -18.19 -17.34
C THR A 17 -6.34 -19.09 -18.58
N LYS A 18 -7.33 -18.93 -19.46
CA LYS A 18 -7.37 -19.64 -20.74
C LYS A 18 -6.14 -19.35 -21.60
N GLY A 19 -5.71 -18.10 -21.66
CA GLY A 19 -4.51 -17.68 -22.38
C GLY A 19 -3.18 -18.25 -21.87
N ARG A 20 -3.16 -18.85 -20.66
CA ARG A 20 -1.98 -19.54 -20.09
C ARG A 20 -1.83 -20.97 -20.60
N SER A 21 -2.90 -21.57 -21.13
CA SER A 21 -2.86 -22.90 -21.74
C SER A 21 -2.92 -22.79 -23.26
N ARG A 22 -1.75 -22.64 -23.90
CA ARG A 22 -1.61 -22.39 -25.35
C ARG A 22 -1.38 -23.65 -26.20
N ALA A 23 -1.35 -24.82 -25.58
CA ALA A 23 -1.14 -26.07 -26.30
C ALA A 23 -2.31 -26.29 -27.29
N LYS A 24 -1.98 -26.38 -28.58
CA LYS A 24 -2.94 -26.33 -29.70
C LYS A 24 -4.01 -27.43 -29.67
N PHE A 25 -3.72 -28.58 -29.06
CA PHE A 25 -4.59 -29.76 -29.14
C PHE A 25 -5.01 -30.35 -27.79
N ASN A 26 -4.28 -30.09 -26.70
CA ASN A 26 -4.51 -30.75 -25.40
C ASN A 26 -4.48 -29.78 -24.20
N GLY A 27 -4.65 -28.48 -24.45
CA GLY A 27 -4.74 -27.49 -23.39
C GLY A 27 -5.96 -27.71 -22.50
N LYS A 28 -5.78 -28.23 -21.29
CA LYS A 28 -6.85 -28.44 -20.31
C LYS A 28 -6.76 -27.44 -19.16
N ILE A 29 -7.91 -26.92 -18.76
CA ILE A 29 -8.09 -26.10 -17.57
C ILE A 29 -9.06 -26.83 -16.66
N PHE A 30 -8.59 -27.20 -15.47
CA PHE A 30 -9.39 -27.87 -14.47
C PHE A 30 -9.72 -26.89 -13.36
N VAL A 31 -11.02 -26.73 -13.09
CA VAL A 31 -11.52 -25.97 -11.95
C VAL A 31 -11.96 -26.99 -10.92
N ILE A 32 -11.16 -27.13 -9.88
CA ILE A 32 -11.42 -28.05 -8.76
C ILE A 32 -12.00 -27.19 -7.65
N VAL A 33 -13.29 -27.36 -7.37
CA VAL A 33 -13.97 -26.69 -6.27
C VAL A 33 -14.44 -27.74 -5.27
N ASN A 34 -14.43 -27.39 -3.99
CA ASN A 34 -15.12 -28.12 -2.95
C ASN A 34 -16.64 -28.16 -3.28
N SER A 35 -17.46 -28.88 -2.52
CA SER A 35 -18.92 -28.96 -2.68
C SER A 35 -19.67 -27.61 -2.62
N ASP A 36 -18.94 -26.50 -2.57
CA ASP A 36 -19.41 -25.13 -2.65
C ASP A 36 -19.96 -24.81 -4.06
N LEU A 37 -21.29 -24.86 -4.15
CA LEU A 37 -22.05 -24.52 -5.35
C LEU A 37 -21.85 -23.07 -5.81
N GLN A 38 -21.42 -22.15 -4.92
CA GLN A 38 -21.25 -20.75 -5.28
C GLN A 38 -20.07 -20.53 -6.23
N LEU A 39 -18.96 -21.25 -6.04
CA LEU A 39 -17.80 -21.16 -6.92
C LEU A 39 -18.10 -21.75 -8.30
N GLN A 40 -18.85 -22.85 -8.34
CA GLN A 40 -19.30 -23.46 -9.58
C GLN A 40 -20.23 -22.52 -10.37
N ASP A 41 -21.27 -21.98 -9.72
CA ASP A 41 -22.19 -21.02 -10.33
C ASP A 41 -21.47 -19.76 -10.83
N ARG A 42 -20.49 -19.26 -10.06
CA ARG A 42 -19.67 -18.12 -10.47
C ARG A 42 -18.87 -18.41 -11.74
N GLU A 43 -18.27 -19.60 -11.87
CA GLU A 43 -17.50 -19.95 -13.08
C GLU A 43 -18.43 -20.11 -14.29
N LEU A 44 -19.62 -20.71 -14.11
CA LEU A 44 -20.63 -20.78 -15.17
C LEU A 44 -21.09 -19.38 -15.62
N LYS A 45 -21.37 -18.48 -14.67
CA LYS A 45 -21.70 -17.08 -14.97
C LYS A 45 -20.57 -16.37 -15.71
N ASN A 46 -19.31 -16.64 -15.37
CA ASN A 46 -18.17 -16.08 -16.07
C ASN A 46 -18.11 -16.55 -17.54
N ILE A 47 -18.35 -17.84 -17.80
CA ILE A 47 -18.40 -18.38 -19.17
C ILE A 47 -19.51 -17.68 -19.98
N ILE A 48 -20.71 -17.55 -19.40
CA ILE A 48 -21.84 -16.87 -20.05
C ILE A 48 -21.51 -15.40 -20.32
N ARG A 49 -20.89 -14.69 -19.37
CA ARG A 49 -20.48 -13.29 -19.54
C ARG A 49 -19.47 -13.12 -20.68
N VAL A 50 -18.50 -14.03 -20.81
CA VAL A 50 -17.53 -14.00 -21.92
C VAL A 50 -18.23 -14.18 -23.26
N GLU A 51 -19.19 -15.11 -23.34
CA GLU A 51 -19.98 -15.32 -24.56
C GLU A 51 -20.81 -14.09 -24.92
N MET A 52 -21.51 -13.51 -23.94
CA MET A 52 -22.28 -12.27 -24.12
C MET A 52 -21.38 -11.11 -24.54
N MET A 53 -20.22 -10.94 -23.90
CA MET A 53 -19.24 -9.91 -24.26
C MET A 53 -18.82 -10.04 -25.73
N ASN A 54 -18.47 -11.25 -26.20
CA ASN A 54 -18.10 -11.46 -27.59
C ASN A 54 -19.23 -11.12 -28.57
N LYS A 55 -20.49 -11.46 -28.23
CA LYS A 55 -21.68 -11.09 -29.02
C LYS A 55 -21.85 -9.58 -29.08
N VAL A 56 -21.74 -8.89 -27.95
CA VAL A 56 -21.86 -7.43 -27.88
C VAL A 56 -20.75 -6.74 -28.67
N VAL A 57 -19.50 -7.15 -28.50
CA VAL A 57 -18.36 -6.57 -29.25
C VAL A 57 -18.56 -6.73 -30.76
N LYS A 58 -18.98 -7.92 -31.21
CA LYS A 58 -19.30 -8.14 -32.62
C LYS A 58 -20.44 -7.24 -33.09
N SER A 59 -21.53 -7.18 -32.34
CA SER A 59 -22.68 -6.32 -32.66
C SER A 59 -22.29 -4.84 -32.75
N ILE A 60 -21.42 -4.36 -31.86
CA ILE A 60 -20.90 -3.00 -31.89
C ILE A 60 -20.08 -2.80 -33.17
N ALA A 61 -19.12 -3.68 -33.46
CA ALA A 61 -18.29 -3.59 -34.66
C ALA A 61 -19.13 -3.58 -35.95
N ASP A 62 -20.11 -4.47 -36.06
CA ASP A 62 -21.02 -4.55 -37.21
C ASP A 62 -21.85 -3.26 -37.32
N SER A 63 -22.37 -2.73 -36.20
CA SER A 63 -23.14 -1.47 -36.21
C SER A 63 -22.31 -0.24 -36.57
N THR A 64 -21.03 -0.22 -36.19
CA THR A 64 -20.09 0.85 -36.51
C THR A 64 -19.78 0.87 -38.02
N LEU A 65 -19.65 -0.30 -38.65
CA LEU A 65 -19.50 -0.40 -40.12
C LEU A 65 -20.71 0.14 -40.89
N VAL A 66 -21.92 -0.03 -40.32
CA VAL A 66 -23.17 0.44 -40.94
C VAL A 66 -23.39 1.94 -40.72
N ASN A 67 -23.10 2.46 -39.52
CA ASN A 67 -23.31 3.86 -39.17
C ASN A 67 -22.26 4.37 -38.16
N GLN A 68 -21.10 4.74 -38.70
CA GLN A 68 -20.00 5.30 -37.92
C GLN A 68 -20.42 6.54 -37.12
N LYS A 69 -21.24 7.42 -37.71
CA LYS A 69 -21.64 8.68 -37.08
C LYS A 69 -22.44 8.45 -35.79
N ALA A 70 -23.39 7.52 -35.81
CA ALA A 70 -24.17 7.20 -34.61
C ALA A 70 -23.30 6.61 -33.49
N PHE A 71 -22.29 5.82 -33.85
CA PHE A 71 -21.30 5.32 -32.90
C PHE A 71 -20.47 6.46 -32.29
N ASP A 72 -19.93 7.35 -33.11
CA ASP A 72 -19.12 8.49 -32.66
C ASP A 72 -19.93 9.44 -31.75
N ASP A 73 -21.19 9.73 -32.13
CA ASP A 73 -22.10 10.55 -31.33
C ASP A 73 -22.36 9.91 -29.96
N ARG A 74 -22.52 8.58 -29.90
CA ARG A 74 -22.67 7.85 -28.64
C ARG A 74 -21.40 7.92 -27.79
N ILE A 75 -20.23 7.69 -28.39
CA ILE A 75 -18.96 7.79 -27.67
C ILE A 75 -18.76 9.19 -27.10
N LEU A 76 -19.05 10.24 -27.88
CA LEU A 76 -18.96 11.62 -27.42
C LEU A 76 -19.90 11.89 -26.24
N MET A 77 -21.12 11.32 -26.27
CA MET A 77 -22.07 11.42 -25.15
C MET A 77 -21.51 10.75 -23.89
N GLU A 78 -20.98 9.53 -24.00
CA GLU A 78 -20.41 8.81 -22.85
C GLU A 78 -19.18 9.54 -22.29
N GLN A 79 -18.30 10.07 -23.15
CA GLN A 79 -17.15 10.88 -22.73
C GLN A 79 -17.58 12.14 -21.96
N LYS A 80 -18.63 12.84 -22.43
CA LYS A 80 -19.19 14.00 -21.73
C LYS A 80 -19.80 13.61 -20.38
N ASN A 81 -20.44 12.44 -20.29
CA ASN A 81 -21.01 11.95 -19.03
C ASN A 81 -19.91 11.58 -18.03
N ASP A 82 -18.88 10.83 -18.46
CA ASP A 82 -17.72 10.48 -17.65
C ASP A 82 -16.98 11.74 -17.15
N GLN A 83 -16.80 12.76 -18.02
CA GLN A 83 -16.21 14.03 -17.61
C GLN A 83 -17.03 14.72 -16.51
N LYS A 84 -18.36 14.76 -16.63
CA LYS A 84 -19.26 15.34 -15.60
C LYS A 84 -19.18 14.56 -14.29
N GLU A 85 -19.14 13.23 -14.35
CA GLU A 85 -19.03 12.38 -13.17
C GLU A 85 -17.71 12.61 -12.44
N ARG A 86 -16.58 12.60 -13.17
CA ARG A 86 -15.25 12.90 -12.61
C ARG A 86 -15.20 14.30 -12.01
N GLN A 87 -15.84 15.29 -12.62
CA GLN A 87 -15.91 16.64 -12.06
C GLN A 87 -16.68 16.65 -10.73
N ARG A 88 -17.84 15.99 -10.66
CA ARG A 88 -18.61 15.85 -9.42
C ARG A 88 -17.83 15.13 -8.32
N GLU A 89 -17.02 14.13 -8.66
CA GLU A 89 -16.14 13.46 -7.69
C GLU A 89 -15.04 14.39 -7.17
N LYS A 90 -14.39 15.15 -8.05
CA LYS A 90 -13.40 16.15 -7.67
C LYS A 90 -14.00 17.24 -6.77
N ASP A 91 -15.19 17.72 -7.10
CA ASP A 91 -15.89 18.74 -6.31
C ASP A 91 -16.25 18.19 -4.93
N ARG A 92 -16.77 16.96 -4.85
CA ARG A 92 -17.01 16.26 -3.58
C ARG A 92 -15.74 16.11 -2.76
N ALA A 93 -14.63 15.69 -3.37
CA ALA A 93 -13.35 15.57 -2.69
C ALA A 93 -12.83 16.93 -2.18
N ARG A 94 -13.01 18.01 -2.96
CA ARG A 94 -12.65 19.38 -2.56
C ARG A 94 -13.48 19.86 -1.38
N ILE A 95 -14.80 19.64 -1.40
CA ILE A 95 -15.69 19.98 -0.28
C ILE A 95 -15.30 19.22 0.98
N THR A 96 -15.08 17.91 0.88
CA THR A 96 -14.61 17.10 2.03
C THR A 96 -13.30 17.62 2.60
N LYS A 97 -12.35 18.02 1.74
CA LYS A 97 -11.09 18.62 2.18
C LYS A 97 -11.30 19.99 2.85
N ALA A 98 -12.18 20.82 2.32
CA ALA A 98 -12.50 22.14 2.86
C ALA A 98 -13.27 22.07 4.20
N ASN A 99 -14.04 21.00 4.41
CA ASN A 99 -14.79 20.75 5.64
C ASN A 99 -13.93 20.17 6.78
N LYS A 100 -12.63 19.95 6.57
CA LYS A 100 -11.72 19.55 7.64
C LYS A 100 -11.60 20.70 8.64
N VAL A 101 -11.72 20.37 9.92
CA VAL A 101 -11.72 21.35 11.01
C VAL A 101 -10.35 21.37 11.67
N GLU A 102 -9.85 22.57 11.98
CA GLU A 102 -8.69 22.71 12.86
C GLU A 102 -9.11 22.35 14.29
N LYS A 103 -8.43 21.37 14.88
CA LYS A 103 -8.72 20.93 16.23
C LYS A 103 -7.45 20.41 16.90
N SER A 104 -7.10 21.04 18.01
CA SER A 104 -6.02 20.59 18.90
C SER A 104 -6.54 19.66 19.99
N GLY A 105 -5.60 18.98 20.67
CA GLY A 105 -5.92 18.13 21.81
C GLY A 105 -6.68 16.85 21.47
N VAL A 106 -6.67 16.44 20.19
CA VAL A 106 -7.18 15.14 19.77
C VAL A 106 -6.09 14.10 20.00
N VAL A 107 -6.38 13.08 20.80
CA VAL A 107 -5.41 12.08 21.20
C VAL A 107 -5.69 10.75 20.49
N LEU A 108 -4.63 10.18 19.91
CA LEU A 108 -4.64 8.86 19.31
C LEU A 108 -4.43 7.80 20.41
N HIS A 109 -5.23 6.74 20.34
CA HIS A 109 -5.14 5.58 21.21
C HIS A 109 -5.04 4.32 20.37
N CYS A 110 -4.28 3.33 20.83
CA CYS A 110 -4.18 2.04 20.15
C CYS A 110 -5.57 1.39 20.02
N ILE A 111 -5.93 0.95 18.81
CA ILE A 111 -7.25 0.33 18.57
C ILE A 111 -7.50 -0.95 19.37
N LYS A 112 -6.42 -1.65 19.78
CA LYS A 112 -6.53 -2.94 20.49
C LYS A 112 -6.64 -2.77 22.01
N CYS A 113 -5.79 -1.96 22.62
CA CYS A 113 -5.74 -1.82 24.09
C CYS A 113 -6.21 -0.47 24.61
N PHE A 114 -6.58 0.47 23.72
CA PHE A 114 -7.01 1.82 24.05
C PHE A 114 -6.02 2.64 24.89
N LYS A 115 -4.76 2.20 25.01
CA LYS A 115 -3.71 3.00 25.63
C LYS A 115 -3.34 4.16 24.69
N GLU A 116 -3.14 5.32 25.27
CA GLU A 116 -2.72 6.52 24.57
C GLU A 116 -1.40 6.29 23.82
N SER A 117 -1.31 6.84 22.60
CA SER A 117 -0.11 6.80 21.77
C SER A 117 0.50 8.19 21.56
N CYS A 118 -0.20 9.13 20.94
CA CYS A 118 0.30 10.48 20.65
C CYS A 118 -0.84 11.48 20.46
N CYS A 119 -0.53 12.78 20.43
CA CYS A 119 -1.47 13.80 20.02
C CYS A 119 -1.53 13.89 18.49
N LEU A 120 -2.67 14.32 17.95
CA LEU A 120 -2.82 14.67 16.54
C LEU A 120 -1.89 15.84 16.16
N ASP A 121 -1.62 16.73 17.12
CA ASP A 121 -0.73 17.88 16.95
C ASP A 121 0.74 17.46 16.74
N ASP A 122 1.10 16.24 17.13
CA ASP A 122 2.43 15.64 16.92
C ASP A 122 2.57 14.99 15.53
N ILE A 123 1.52 15.02 14.71
CA ILE A 123 1.47 14.33 13.43
C ILE A 123 1.72 15.32 12.29
N ARG A 124 2.58 14.91 11.37
CA ARG A 124 2.90 15.65 10.15
C ARG A 124 2.68 14.82 8.91
N SER A 125 2.25 15.49 7.84
CA SER A 125 2.07 14.87 6.54
C SER A 125 3.25 15.17 5.61
N ILE A 126 3.83 14.12 5.05
CA ILE A 126 4.83 14.20 3.99
C ILE A 126 4.11 13.99 2.66
N ARG A 127 4.21 14.98 1.76
CA ARG A 127 3.54 14.99 0.44
C ARG A 127 2.03 14.71 0.49
N ASN A 128 1.34 15.08 1.59
CA ASN A 128 -0.09 14.81 1.81
C ASN A 128 -0.49 13.32 1.78
N GLN A 129 0.46 12.40 1.98
CA GLN A 129 0.23 10.95 1.84
C GLN A 129 0.74 10.17 3.05
N HIS A 130 2.01 10.38 3.42
CA HIS A 130 2.65 9.68 4.53
C HIS A 130 2.47 10.50 5.80
N HIS A 131 2.11 9.86 6.91
CA HIS A 131 1.80 10.56 8.15
C HIS A 131 2.71 10.05 9.26
N VAL A 132 3.60 10.92 9.69
CA VAL A 132 4.66 10.62 10.65
C VAL A 132 4.39 11.30 11.98
N VAL A 133 4.89 10.71 13.07
CA VAL A 133 4.86 11.32 14.41
C VAL A 133 6.20 11.99 14.66
N THR A 134 6.22 13.25 15.07
CA THR A 134 7.46 14.02 15.31
C THR A 134 7.82 14.16 16.80
N SER A 135 6.92 13.76 17.70
CA SER A 135 7.14 13.81 19.14
C SER A 135 7.92 12.60 19.65
N ASP A 136 9.02 12.86 20.36
CA ASP A 136 9.89 11.81 20.93
C ASP A 136 9.20 10.99 22.02
N LEU A 137 8.17 11.56 22.68
CA LEU A 137 7.33 10.84 23.66
C LEU A 137 6.59 9.63 23.04
N PHE A 138 6.47 9.60 21.71
CA PHE A 138 5.92 8.46 21.00
C PHE A 138 6.87 7.25 21.01
N LEU A 139 8.18 7.50 21.03
CA LEU A 139 9.21 6.46 21.00
C LEU A 139 9.13 5.58 22.25
N ASP A 140 8.90 6.17 23.42
CA ASP A 140 8.73 5.46 24.70
C ASP A 140 7.49 4.55 24.73
N LYS A 141 6.51 4.83 23.86
CA LYS A 141 5.24 4.12 23.81
C LYS A 141 5.23 2.99 22.77
N MET A 142 6.30 2.85 21.98
CA MET A 142 6.41 1.84 20.93
C MET A 142 7.43 0.74 21.24
N LYS A 143 7.33 -0.35 20.49
CA LYS A 143 8.32 -1.42 20.39
C LYS A 143 8.68 -1.62 18.93
N LEU A 144 9.98 -1.70 18.66
CA LEU A 144 10.52 -1.94 17.33
C LEU A 144 10.70 -3.45 17.11
N ILE A 145 10.33 -3.90 15.92
CA ILE A 145 10.51 -5.28 15.48
C ILE A 145 11.16 -5.25 14.11
N ASP A 146 12.31 -5.92 13.97
CA ASP A 146 13.08 -5.89 12.73
C ASP A 146 12.29 -6.41 11.52
N LEU A 147 12.51 -5.74 10.39
CA LEU A 147 12.04 -6.24 9.11
C LEU A 147 13.02 -7.27 8.57
N LYS A 148 12.50 -8.37 8.02
CA LYS A 148 13.32 -9.38 7.31
C LYS A 148 14.03 -8.79 6.08
N LYS A 149 13.50 -7.70 5.52
CA LYS A 149 14.03 -6.97 4.37
C LYS A 149 13.71 -5.50 4.56
N GLN A 150 14.63 -4.62 4.18
CA GLN A 150 14.47 -3.16 4.23
C GLN A 150 14.15 -2.63 2.82
N PRO A 151 12.88 -2.62 2.39
CA PRO A 151 12.54 -2.08 1.07
C PRO A 151 12.67 -0.55 1.07
N ILE A 152 13.00 -0.01 -0.10
CA ILE A 152 12.91 1.42 -0.39
C ILE A 152 11.63 1.64 -1.22
N ILE A 153 10.73 2.49 -0.72
CA ILE A 153 9.44 2.80 -1.37
C ILE A 153 9.22 4.31 -1.28
N ASP A 154 8.90 4.97 -2.40
CA ASP A 154 8.62 6.42 -2.47
C ASP A 154 9.72 7.35 -1.90
N GLY A 155 10.97 6.86 -1.87
CA GLY A 155 12.12 7.57 -1.29
C GLY A 155 12.29 7.36 0.22
N PHE A 156 11.54 6.45 0.82
CA PHE A 156 11.64 6.06 2.22
C PHE A 156 12.32 4.70 2.35
N THR A 157 13.34 4.61 3.21
CA THR A 157 13.92 3.33 3.60
C THR A 157 13.16 2.79 4.80
N HIS A 158 12.46 1.66 4.64
CA HIS A 158 11.73 1.03 5.72
C HIS A 158 12.66 0.15 6.56
N GLN A 159 12.85 0.50 7.83
CA GLN A 159 13.82 -0.20 8.70
C GLN A 159 13.14 -1.26 9.59
N GLN A 160 12.14 -0.86 10.38
CA GLN A 160 11.57 -1.69 11.44
C GLN A 160 10.06 -1.51 11.55
N LYS A 161 9.32 -2.53 11.98
CA LYS A 161 7.89 -2.40 12.30
C LYS A 161 7.72 -1.72 13.64
N ILE A 162 6.75 -0.83 13.72
CA ILE A 162 6.35 -0.18 14.97
C ILE A 162 5.17 -0.94 15.55
N HIS A 163 5.29 -1.37 16.80
CA HIS A 163 4.25 -2.03 17.56
C HIS A 163 3.93 -1.24 18.83
N CYS A 164 2.70 -1.35 19.32
CA CYS A 164 2.29 -0.83 20.62
C CYS A 164 3.16 -1.43 21.72
N GLY A 165 3.78 -0.58 22.55
CA GLY A 165 4.63 -1.05 23.65
C GLY A 165 3.88 -1.89 24.69
N ASN A 166 2.57 -1.68 24.82
CA ASN A 166 1.70 -2.34 25.78
C ASN A 166 1.14 -3.69 25.29
N CYS A 167 0.55 -3.74 24.10
CA CYS A 167 -0.19 -4.92 23.61
C CYS A 167 0.37 -5.53 22.32
N GLN A 168 1.52 -5.01 21.84
CA GLN A 168 2.24 -5.46 20.65
C GLN A 168 1.42 -5.43 19.35
N HIS A 169 0.33 -4.66 19.32
CA HIS A 169 -0.43 -4.44 18.09
C HIS A 169 0.39 -3.60 17.12
N LYS A 170 0.47 -3.99 15.84
CA LYS A 170 1.22 -3.22 14.84
C LYS A 170 0.58 -1.84 14.65
N TRP A 171 1.38 -0.79 14.78
CA TRP A 171 0.99 0.60 14.55
C TRP A 171 1.44 1.11 13.19
N GLY A 172 2.66 0.75 12.77
CA GLY A 172 3.31 1.41 11.65
C GLY A 172 4.64 0.79 11.25
N THR A 173 5.54 1.60 10.72
CA THR A 173 6.91 1.23 10.32
C THR A 173 7.83 2.44 10.50
N MET A 174 9.04 2.24 11.01
CA MET A 174 10.09 3.27 11.03
C MET A 174 10.61 3.47 9.62
N VAL A 175 10.70 4.73 9.21
CA VAL A 175 11.20 5.10 7.89
C VAL A 175 12.28 6.16 8.00
N VAL A 176 13.28 6.10 7.13
CA VAL A 176 14.25 7.20 6.97
C VAL A 176 13.73 8.16 5.92
N TYR A 177 13.61 9.44 6.27
CA TYR A 177 13.26 10.54 5.37
C TYR A 177 14.21 11.71 5.62
N GLN A 178 14.91 12.17 4.58
CA GLN A 178 15.91 13.25 4.71
C GLN A 178 16.90 13.03 5.87
N GLN A 179 17.45 11.82 5.97
CA GLN A 179 18.39 11.41 7.02
C GLN A 179 17.80 11.36 8.45
N GLN A 180 16.49 11.56 8.63
CA GLN A 180 15.81 11.45 9.93
C GLN A 180 14.98 10.17 10.01
N GLU A 181 15.00 9.51 11.16
CA GLU A 181 14.19 8.33 11.44
C GLU A 181 12.82 8.71 12.00
N LEU A 182 11.78 8.52 11.19
CA LEU A 182 10.43 8.97 11.50
C LEU A 182 9.45 7.79 11.66
N PRO A 183 8.64 7.79 12.74
CA PRO A 183 7.55 6.84 12.92
C PRO A 183 6.42 7.03 11.89
N LEU A 184 6.38 6.24 10.82
CA LEU A 184 5.27 6.25 9.85
C LEU A 184 4.11 5.37 10.36
N ILE A 185 2.99 6.00 10.72
CA ILE A 185 1.84 5.33 11.33
C ILE A 185 0.66 5.15 10.38
N ALA A 186 -0.09 4.05 10.57
CA ALA A 186 -1.31 3.78 9.82
C ALA A 186 -2.55 4.04 10.70
N ILE A 187 -3.34 5.06 10.36
CA ILE A 187 -4.44 5.54 11.20
C ILE A 187 -5.48 4.47 11.57
N LYS A 188 -5.70 3.47 10.71
CA LYS A 188 -6.61 2.34 10.98
C LYS A 188 -6.26 1.53 12.23
N ASN A 189 -5.03 1.65 12.74
CA ASN A 189 -4.56 0.98 13.95
C ASN A 189 -4.79 1.83 15.22
N PHE A 190 -5.47 2.97 15.07
CA PHE A 190 -5.72 3.93 16.13
C PHE A 190 -7.19 4.36 16.18
N THR A 191 -7.58 4.84 17.34
CA THR A 191 -8.85 5.54 17.58
C THR A 191 -8.51 6.95 18.03
N LEU A 192 -9.23 7.94 17.52
CA LEU A 192 -9.04 9.34 17.91
C LEU A 192 -10.07 9.67 18.98
N LYS A 193 -9.66 10.39 20.02
CA LYS A 193 -10.55 10.84 21.09
C LYS A 193 -10.26 12.32 21.37
N ASP A 194 -11.30 13.14 21.51
CA ASP A 194 -11.14 14.53 21.95
C ASP A 194 -11.29 14.67 23.48
N ASP A 195 -11.04 15.88 23.95
CA ASP A 195 -11.26 16.36 25.32
C ASP A 195 -12.69 16.08 25.83
N LYS A 196 -13.69 16.18 24.95
CA LYS A 196 -15.11 15.91 25.24
C LYS A 196 -15.48 14.43 25.21
N GLY A 197 -14.52 13.54 24.94
CA GLY A 197 -14.71 12.09 24.89
C GLY A 197 -15.35 11.55 23.61
N LYS A 198 -15.60 12.40 22.61
CA LYS A 198 -16.04 11.98 21.26
C LYS A 198 -14.94 11.17 20.60
N LYS A 199 -15.32 10.07 19.95
CA LYS A 199 -14.39 9.11 19.32
C LYS A 199 -14.57 9.06 17.80
N TRP A 200 -13.47 8.83 17.10
CA TRP A 200 -13.46 8.55 15.65
C TRP A 200 -12.64 7.29 15.34
N PHE A 201 -13.09 6.54 14.32
CA PHE A 201 -12.51 5.28 13.87
C PHE A 201 -12.20 5.33 12.35
N PRO A 202 -11.31 6.23 11.91
CA PRO A 202 -10.98 6.37 10.50
C PRO A 202 -10.30 5.11 9.93
N LYS A 203 -10.68 4.69 8.73
CA LYS A 203 -10.05 3.55 8.03
C LYS A 203 -8.84 4.00 7.20
N ALA A 204 -8.83 5.25 6.76
CA ALA A 204 -7.73 5.88 6.05
C ALA A 204 -7.56 7.35 6.49
N TRP A 205 -6.39 7.94 6.23
CA TRP A 205 -6.08 9.34 6.59
C TRP A 205 -7.02 10.36 5.94
N LYS A 206 -7.56 10.04 4.77
CA LYS A 206 -8.58 10.86 4.10
C LYS A 206 -9.91 10.94 4.86
N ASP A 207 -10.19 9.98 5.74
CA ASP A 207 -11.41 9.91 6.55
C ASP A 207 -11.27 10.70 7.86
N VAL A 208 -10.06 11.20 8.18
CA VAL A 208 -9.82 12.02 9.37
C VAL A 208 -10.43 13.41 9.14
N PRO A 209 -11.37 13.86 10.00
CA PRO A 209 -12.11 15.11 9.82
C PRO A 209 -11.30 16.35 10.23
N PHE A 210 -10.02 16.18 10.51
CA PHE A 210 -9.13 17.22 11.00
C PHE A 210 -8.08 17.58 9.96
N VAL A 211 -7.63 18.83 10.03
CA VAL A 211 -6.44 19.30 9.30
C VAL A 211 -5.20 18.67 9.93
N ILE A 212 -4.26 18.24 9.09
CA ILE A 212 -2.95 17.73 9.51
C ILE A 212 -1.92 18.55 8.77
N SER A 213 -1.01 19.19 9.51
CA SER A 213 0.02 20.05 8.96
C SER A 213 1.03 19.25 8.14
N SER A 214 1.56 19.85 7.07
CA SER A 214 2.71 19.29 6.36
C SER A 214 3.95 19.34 7.25
N ILE A 215 4.85 18.39 7.10
CA ILE A 215 6.17 18.45 7.74
C ILE A 215 6.94 19.69 7.29
N ASP A 216 7.65 20.34 8.20
CA ASP A 216 8.57 21.44 7.91
C ASP A 216 10.00 21.15 8.39
N MET A 217 10.90 22.11 8.22
CA MET A 217 12.31 21.96 8.61
C MET A 217 12.49 21.96 10.13
N ASP A 218 11.63 22.66 10.87
CA ASP A 218 11.70 22.74 12.34
C ASP A 218 11.28 21.42 12.98
N ASP A 219 10.37 20.68 12.34
CA ASP A 219 9.99 19.32 12.73
C ASP A 219 11.14 18.31 12.54
N LEU A 220 12.02 18.53 11.54
CA LEU A 220 13.18 17.66 11.26
C LEU A 220 14.42 17.98 12.12
N GLY A 221 14.58 19.23 12.54
CA GLY A 221 15.76 19.67 13.33
C GLY A 221 15.75 19.24 14.80
N LYS A 222 14.61 18.81 15.33
CA LYS A 222 14.45 18.47 16.77
C LYS A 222 15.03 17.11 17.17
N GLN A 223 15.38 16.24 16.22
CA GLN A 223 15.80 14.86 16.50
C GLN A 223 17.33 14.62 16.43
N ASN A 224 18.13 15.66 16.17
CA ASN A 224 19.58 15.54 15.95
C ASN A 224 20.47 15.32 17.21
N ASN A 225 19.91 15.13 18.41
CA ASN A 225 20.72 14.97 19.64
C ASN A 225 21.06 13.52 20.01
N PHE A 226 20.93 12.58 19.08
CA PHE A 226 21.15 11.15 19.34
C PHE A 226 22.46 10.61 18.75
N SER A 227 23.60 11.30 18.97
CA SER A 227 24.92 10.68 18.75
C SER A 227 26.10 11.39 19.42
N GLU A 228 26.01 11.83 20.68
CA GLU A 228 27.21 12.16 21.47
C GLU A 228 27.03 11.63 22.90
N ALA A 229 27.29 10.33 23.08
CA ALA A 229 27.62 9.77 24.37
C ALA A 229 29.14 9.51 24.38
N GLU A 230 29.79 10.19 25.31
CA GLU A 230 31.22 10.25 25.57
C GLU A 230 31.87 8.86 25.74
N ASN A 231 33.00 8.63 25.07
CA ASN A 231 33.99 7.64 25.46
C ASN A 231 35.30 8.39 25.80
N PRO A 232 35.82 8.32 27.04
CA PRO A 232 37.09 8.94 27.38
C PRO A 232 38.26 8.07 26.92
N GLU A 233 39.15 8.73 26.17
CA GLU A 233 40.62 8.59 26.07
C GLU A 233 41.29 7.20 26.06
N GLY A 234 42.18 7.00 25.07
CA GLY A 234 43.25 6.01 25.15
C GLY A 234 43.90 5.64 23.83
N SER A 235 44.77 6.50 23.31
CA SER A 235 45.64 6.32 22.15
C SER A 235 46.49 5.03 22.16
N GLN A 236 46.66 4.38 21.00
CA GLN A 236 47.97 4.16 20.37
C GLN A 236 47.83 3.60 18.94
N GLN A 237 48.62 4.19 18.03
CA GLN A 237 48.81 3.79 16.65
C GLN A 237 49.70 2.54 16.59
N GLU A 238 49.39 1.61 15.68
CA GLU A 238 50.45 0.89 14.97
C GLU A 238 50.00 0.54 13.54
N LYS A 239 50.87 0.88 12.60
CA LYS A 239 50.75 0.64 11.16
C LYS A 239 51.06 -0.82 10.86
N GLY A 240 50.27 -1.45 9.99
CA GLY A 240 50.59 -2.73 9.36
C GLY A 240 49.97 -2.75 7.96
N GLU A 241 50.82 -3.04 6.97
CA GLU A 241 50.54 -2.97 5.54
C GLU A 241 49.69 -4.14 5.01
N ILE A 242 48.84 -3.80 4.03
CA ILE A 242 48.37 -4.53 2.84
C ILE A 242 48.52 -6.06 2.79
N GLU A 243 47.40 -6.76 2.56
CA GLU A 243 47.33 -7.88 1.62
C GLU A 243 45.94 -7.89 0.93
N GLU A 244 45.94 -7.72 -0.39
CA GLU A 244 44.80 -7.96 -1.28
C GLU A 244 44.64 -9.47 -1.47
N ASP A 245 43.43 -10.01 -1.31
CA ASP A 245 43.12 -11.37 -1.76
C ASP A 245 41.78 -11.40 -2.52
N ASP A 246 41.92 -11.52 -3.84
CA ASP A 246 40.86 -11.65 -4.83
C ASP A 246 40.34 -13.10 -4.87
N GLY A 247 39.32 -13.39 -4.06
CA GLY A 247 38.60 -14.67 -4.08
C GLY A 247 37.50 -14.73 -5.15
N LEU A 248 37.88 -14.98 -6.41
CA LEU A 248 36.97 -15.40 -7.49
C LEU A 248 36.35 -16.78 -7.16
N ILE A 249 35.04 -16.81 -6.90
CA ILE A 249 34.28 -18.07 -6.73
C ILE A 249 33.73 -18.49 -8.09
N GLU A 250 34.38 -19.49 -8.72
CA GLU A 250 33.84 -20.21 -9.87
C GLU A 250 32.76 -21.22 -9.45
N TYR A 251 31.62 -21.21 -10.14
CA TYR A 251 30.59 -22.24 -10.02
C TYR A 251 30.76 -23.29 -11.13
N PRO A 252 30.78 -24.59 -10.82
CA PRO A 252 30.94 -25.62 -11.84
C PRO A 252 29.68 -25.79 -12.68
N ASN A 253 29.87 -25.65 -14.00
CA ASN A 253 28.94 -26.08 -15.04
C ASN A 253 28.77 -27.60 -14.98
N ILE A 254 27.56 -28.05 -14.68
CA ILE A 254 27.11 -29.41 -14.97
C ILE A 254 25.80 -29.26 -15.75
N MET A 255 25.78 -29.72 -16.98
CA MET A 255 24.75 -30.61 -17.53
C MET A 255 25.23 -31.08 -18.91
N GLN A 256 25.56 -32.36 -18.96
CA GLN A 256 25.93 -33.12 -20.14
C GLN A 256 24.76 -33.21 -21.12
N ILE A 257 25.12 -33.19 -22.40
CA ILE A 257 24.33 -33.65 -23.53
C ILE A 257 24.60 -35.15 -23.65
N GLU A 258 23.57 -35.98 -23.81
CA GLU A 258 23.58 -37.13 -24.73
C GLU A 258 22.16 -37.74 -24.88
N GLU A 259 21.79 -37.85 -26.16
CA GLU A 259 20.80 -38.67 -26.90
C GLU A 259 19.39 -38.97 -26.34
#